data_AF-A0ABD0QCA3-F1
#
_entry.id   AF-A0ABD0QCA3-F1
#
_cell.length_a   1.000
_cell.length_b   1.000
_cell.length_c   1.000
_cell.angle_alpha   90.00
_cell.angle_beta   90.00
_cell.angle_gamma   90.00
#
_symmetry.space_group_name_H-M   'P 1'
#
loop_
_entity.id
_entity.type
_entity.pdbx_description
1 polymer ?
#
loop_
_entity_poly.entity_id
_entity_poly.type
_entity_poly.pdbx_seq_one_letter_code
_entity_poly.pdbx_strand_id
1 'polypeptide(L)' 'MGHILVIDEADKAPTNVTCILKTLVESGEMILADGRRIVSDPLEAAGRPNAIPMHPDFRMIVLANRPGFPFLGNDFFGAL' A
#
# COMPACT_ATOMS: atom_id res chain seq x y z
N MET A 1 1.09 -18.42 5.22
CA MET A 1 2.42 -17.82 5.42
C MET A 1 2.30 -16.34 5.06
N GLY A 2 2.72 -15.45 5.94
CA GLY A 2 2.78 -14.02 5.64
C GLY A 2 4.01 -13.74 4.81
N HIS A 3 3.83 -13.09 3.67
CA HIS A 3 4.93 -12.68 2.80
C HIS A 3 5.28 -11.22 3.04
N ILE A 4 6.52 -10.87 2.71
CA ILE A 4 7.00 -9.49 2.76
C ILE A 4 7.04 -8.96 1.34
N LEU A 5 6.35 -7.84 1.10
CA LEU A 5 6.45 -7.06 -0.13
C LEU A 5 7.50 -5.96 0.07
N VAL A 6 8.58 -5.99 -0.72
CA VAL A 6 9.57 -4.90 -0.74
C VAL A 6 9.38 -4.11 -2.02
N ILE A 7 9.17 -2.80 -1.89
CA ILE A 7 9.04 -1.87 -3.01
C ILE A 7 10.25 -0.95 -2.98
N ASP A 8 11.04 -0.98 -4.05
CA ASP A 8 12.21 -0.11 -4.22
C ASP A 8 11.88 1.07 -5.14
N GLU A 9 12.60 2.18 -4.97
CA GLU A 9 12.43 3.44 -5.71
C GLU A 9 10.98 3.95 -5.78
N ALA A 10 10.22 3.81 -4.69
CA ALA A 10 8.78 4.12 -4.69
C ALA A 10 8.48 5.61 -4.96
N ASP A 11 9.44 6.52 -4.73
CA ASP A 11 9.35 7.94 -5.07
C ASP A 11 9.25 8.19 -6.59
N LYS A 12 9.73 7.27 -7.42
CA LYS A 12 9.63 7.39 -8.88
C LYS A 12 8.29 6.93 -9.44
N ALA A 13 7.49 6.20 -8.65
CA ALA A 13 6.17 5.78 -9.09
C ALA A 13 5.23 7.00 -9.19
N PRO A 14 4.29 7.00 -10.16
CA PRO A 14 3.27 8.03 -10.27
C PRO A 14 2.46 8.20 -8.96
N THR A 15 2.05 9.43 -8.65
CA THR A 15 1.34 9.77 -7.39
C THR A 15 0.09 8.95 -7.14
N ASN A 16 -0.66 8.61 -8.20
CA ASN A 16 -1.85 7.76 -8.09
C ASN A 16 -1.50 6.33 -7.65
N VAL A 17 -0.32 5.82 -8.00
CA VAL A 17 0.17 4.50 -7.56
C VAL A 17 0.61 4.58 -6.10
N THR A 18 1.40 5.59 -5.73
CA THR A 18 1.91 5.74 -4.36
C THR A 18 0.80 6.01 -3.36
N CYS A 19 -0.25 6.75 -3.74
CA CYS A 19 -1.44 7.00 -2.93
C CYS A 19 -2.21 5.70 -2.60
N ILE A 20 -2.36 4.80 -3.58
CA ILE A 20 -3.03 3.50 -3.36
C ILE A 20 -2.20 2.64 -2.40
N LEU A 21 -0.88 2.59 -2.58
CA LEU A 21 0.04 1.87 -1.68
C LEU A 21 0.01 2.44 -0.25
N LYS A 22 -0.01 3.77 -0.11
CA LYS A 22 -0.15 4.46 1.18
C LYS A 22 -1.47 4.10 1.85
N THR A 23 -2.57 4.05 1.10
CA THR A 23 -3.89 3.66 1.63
C THR A 23 -3.86 2.27 2.26
N LEU A 24 -3.19 1.29 1.63
CA LEU A 24 -3.03 -0.04 2.20
C LEU A 24 -2.24 -0.04 3.51
N VAL A 25 -1.19 0.79 3.60
CA VAL A 25 -0.34 0.88 4.79
C VAL A 25 -1.05 1.60 5.94
N GLU A 26 -1.77 2.68 5.64
CA GLU A 26 -2.42 3.53 6.66
C GLU A 26 -3.76 2.96 7.14
N SER A 27 -4.60 2.50 6.21
CA SER A 27 -5.95 2.00 6.54
C SER A 27 -5.98 0.48 6.75
N GLY A 28 -4.94 -0.24 6.32
CA GLY A 28 -4.97 -1.70 6.26
C GLY A 28 -5.98 -2.23 5.25
N GLU A 29 -6.48 -1.38 4.34
CA GLU A 29 -7.43 -1.72 3.30
C GLU A 29 -7.03 -1.16 1.93
N MET A 30 -7.38 -1.85 0.86
CA MET A 30 -7.15 -1.38 -0.52
C MET A 30 -8.24 -1.90 -1.44
N ILE A 31 -8.83 -1.03 -2.25
CA ILE A 31 -9.79 -1.41 -3.30
C ILE A 31 -9.00 -1.69 -4.58
N LEU A 32 -9.28 -2.84 -5.18
CA LEU A 32 -8.72 -3.27 -6.46
C LEU A 32 -9.62 -2.82 -7.61
N ALA A 33 -9.05 -2.71 -8.81
CA ALA A 33 -9.79 -2.28 -10.01
C ALA A 33 -10.94 -3.23 -10.41
N ASP A 34 -10.90 -4.49 -9.95
CA ASP A 34 -11.96 -5.47 -10.16
C ASP A 34 -13.06 -5.43 -9.09
N GLY A 35 -13.03 -4.45 -8.18
CA GLY A 35 -14.02 -4.27 -7.12
C GLY A 35 -13.79 -5.14 -5.88
N ARG A 36 -12.76 -5.97 -5.85
CA ARG A 36 -12.33 -6.66 -4.62
C ARG A 36 -11.64 -5.70 -3.66
N ARG A 37 -11.62 -6.04 -2.38
CA ARG A 37 -11.01 -5.22 -1.34
C ARG A 37 -10.07 -6.04 -0.47
N ILE A 38 -8.80 -5.67 -0.39
CA ILE A 38 -7.88 -6.21 0.61
C ILE A 38 -8.28 -5.63 1.97
N VAL A 39 -8.36 -6.46 3.00
CA VAL A 39 -8.75 -6.07 4.36
C VAL A 39 -7.85 -6.76 5.39
N SER A 40 -7.26 -5.98 6.29
CA SER A 40 -6.39 -6.47 7.36
C SER A 40 -7.12 -7.10 8.54
N ASP A 41 -8.32 -6.62 8.85
CA ASP A 41 -9.17 -7.19 9.91
C ASP A 41 -9.92 -8.44 9.39
N PRO A 42 -9.65 -9.64 9.94
CA PRO A 42 -10.33 -10.86 9.54
C PRO A 42 -11.85 -10.85 9.77
N LEU A 43 -12.34 -10.12 10.78
CA LEU A 43 -13.76 -10.03 11.10
C LEU A 43 -14.50 -9.20 10.03
N GLU A 44 -13.92 -8.07 9.63
CA GLU A 44 -14.43 -7.24 8.54
C GLU A 44 -14.36 -7.98 7.18
N ALA A 45 -13.31 -8.78 6.97
CA ALA A 45 -13.19 -9.60 5.77
C ALA A 45 -14.29 -10.68 5.68
N ALA A 46 -14.62 -11.33 6.80
CA ALA A 46 -15.66 -12.37 6.84
C ALA A 46 -17.07 -11.84 6.52
N GLY A 47 -17.34 -10.56 6.80
CA GLY A 47 -18.63 -9.91 6.55
C GLY A 47 -18.84 -9.41 5.12
N ARG A 48 -17.84 -9.52 4.22
CA ARG A 48 -17.85 -8.89 2.89
C ARG A 48 -17.58 -9.93 1.78
N PRO A 49 -18.50 -10.11 0.81
CA PRO A 49 -18.38 -11.16 -0.22
C PRO A 49 -17.20 -10.97 -1.19
N ASN A 50 -16.63 -9.77 -1.29
CA ASN A 50 -15.51 -9.43 -2.18
C ASN A 50 -14.23 -9.05 -1.41
N ALA A 51 -14.13 -9.43 -0.13
CA ALA A 51 -12.94 -9.16 0.66
C ALA A 51 -11.84 -10.21 0.40
N ILE A 52 -10.60 -9.74 0.33
CA ILE A 52 -9.39 -10.52 0.32
C ILE A 52 -8.73 -10.32 1.69
N PRO A 53 -8.78 -11.31 2.59
CA PRO A 53 -8.14 -11.17 3.90
C PRO A 53 -6.63 -11.07 3.73
N MET A 54 -6.04 -10.04 4.32
CA MET A 54 -4.58 -9.94 4.44
C MET A 54 -4.10 -10.93 5.51
N HIS A 55 -3.00 -11.62 5.25
CA HIS A 55 -2.38 -12.48 6.25
C HIS A 55 -1.88 -11.64 7.44
N PRO A 56 -2.07 -12.07 8.70
CA PRO A 56 -1.66 -11.28 9.88
C PRO A 56 -0.15 -10.95 9.91
N ASP A 57 0.67 -11.85 9.37
CA ASP A 57 2.12 -11.66 9.22
C ASP A 57 2.56 -11.00 7.91
N PHE A 58 1.64 -10.54 7.05
CA PHE A 58 2.01 -9.77 5.86
C PHE A 58 2.67 -8.44 6.27
N ARG A 59 3.76 -8.07 5.59
CA ARG A 59 4.44 -6.79 5.82
C ARG A 59 4.79 -6.14 4.48
N MET A 60 4.75 -4.82 4.44
CA MET A 60 5.21 -4.04 3.29
C MET A 60 6.35 -3.12 3.74
N ILE A 61 7.46 -3.17 3.02
CA ILE A 61 8.63 -2.31 3.23
C ILE A 61 8.78 -1.45 1.98
N VAL A 62 8.76 -0.13 2.16
CA VAL A 62 8.87 0.84 1.07
C VAL A 62 10.19 1.59 1.19
N LEU A 63 11.01 1.49 0.15
CA LEU A 63 12.26 2.23 0.01
C LEU A 63 12.02 3.35 -1.00
N ALA A 64 12.40 4.56 -0.63
CA ALA A 64 12.23 5.75 -1.44
C ALA A 64 13.37 6.73 -1.15
N ASN A 65 13.77 7.49 -2.16
CA ASN A 65 14.73 8.56 -1.96
C ASN A 65 14.06 9.75 -1.27
N ARG A 66 14.85 10.48 -0.47
CA ARG A 66 14.41 11.77 0.07
C ARG A 66 14.15 12.71 -1.11
N PRO A 67 12.97 13.34 -1.22
CA PRO A 67 12.70 14.29 -2.28
C PRO A 67 13.65 15.49 -2.18
N GLY A 68 14.14 15.96 -3.32
CA GLY A 68 15.07 17.09 -3.42
C GLY A 68 16.33 16.74 -4.20
N PHE A 69 17.04 17.78 -4.68
CA PHE A 69 18.19 17.61 -5.57
C PHE A 69 19.24 16.64 -5.00
N PRO A 70 19.75 15.68 -5.80
CA PRO A 70 19.51 15.45 -7.23
C PRO A 70 18.27 14.58 -7.57
N PHE A 71 17.48 14.14 -6.58
CA PHE A 71 16.35 13.24 -6.74
C PHE A 71 15.04 14.01 -6.99
N LEU A 72 14.56 13.96 -8.23
CA LEU A 72 13.28 14.50 -8.66
C LEU A 72 12.19 13.41 -8.51
N GLY A 73 11.90 13.02 -7.28
CA GLY A 73 10.88 12.03 -6.93
C GLY A 73 9.66 12.68 -6.26
N ASN A 74 8.53 11.97 -6.29
CA ASN A 74 7.34 12.38 -5.55
C ASN A 74 7.60 12.31 -4.04
N ASP A 75 7.03 13.25 -3.28
CA ASP A 75 7.05 13.16 -1.83
C ASP A 75 6.06 12.08 -1.36
N PHE A 76 6.59 10.88 -1.11
CA PHE A 76 5.80 9.71 -0.73
C PHE A 76 5.04 9.89 0.59
N PHE A 77 5.57 10.71 1.51
CA PHE A 77 4.98 10.91 2.84
C PHE A 77 4.47 12.35 3.10
N GLY A 78 4.96 13.36 2.37
CA GLY A 78 4.59 14.76 2.57
C GLY A 78 3.35 15.22 1.82
N ALA A 79 2.75 14.40 0.95
CA ALA A 79 1.42 14.68 0.41
C ALA A 79 0.35 14.38 1.47
N LEU A 80 -0.06 15.43 2.18
CA LEU A 80 -1.30 15.59 2.92
C LEU A 80 -2.16 16.64 2.19
#